data_AF-A0A6C0EAP8-F1
#
_entry.id   AF-A0A6C0EAP8-F1
#
_cell.length_a   1.000
_cell.length_b   1.000
_cell.length_c   1.000
_cell.angle_alpha   90.00
_cell.angle_beta   90.00
_cell.angle_gamma   90.00
#
_symmetry.space_group_name_H-M   'P 1'
#
loop_
_entity.id
_entity.type
_entity.pdbx_description
1 polymer ?
#
loop_
_entity_poly.entity_id
_entity_poly.type
_entity_poly.pdbx_seq_one_letter_code
_entity_poly.pdbx_strand_id
1 'polypeptide(L)'
;MANLAALIKKAQDEAKRKAQEEAKRKAQEEAKRKAQADAATAAAEKKAQDEAKQKDIIKTPEILNNTISQPLNNTISQPLNNTISQPLNNTISQPLNNRISQPLNNRISQPVSISSIGNEIQKQKQQIDTNLKLLTSAAIAGTGLLAGGVSTLAKLSMGKNNNQTFSKENRTSVKNLYVIMPDTNTNKKYIKNPDYKQFVTDYGCQIVPFKFYNKDAQLIEYEKFFNDNKSACVPMALAMDYFRKIQNDDE
;
A
#
# COMPACT_ATOMS: atom_id res chain seq x y z
N MET A 1 -77.75 -1.07 -93.65
CA MET A 1 -77.73 0.19 -92.85
C MET A 1 -77.41 -0.06 -91.37
N ALA A 2 -78.07 -1.00 -90.67
CA ALA A 2 -77.85 -1.22 -89.22
C ALA A 2 -76.43 -1.70 -88.82
N ASN A 3 -75.76 -2.49 -89.67
CA ASN A 3 -74.44 -3.06 -89.36
C ASN A 3 -73.28 -2.06 -89.48
N LEU A 4 -73.42 -1.05 -90.34
CA LEU A 4 -72.40 -0.02 -90.58
C LEU A 4 -72.35 1.01 -89.43
N ALA A 5 -73.50 1.40 -88.91
CA ALA A 5 -73.61 2.31 -87.77
C ALA A 5 -73.03 1.70 -86.48
N ALA A 6 -73.21 0.40 -86.26
CA ALA A 6 -72.63 -0.32 -85.13
C ALA A 6 -71.08 -0.35 -85.22
N LEU A 7 -70.53 -0.52 -86.42
CA LEU A 7 -69.08 -0.54 -86.65
C LEU A 7 -68.44 0.84 -86.39
N ILE A 8 -69.09 1.91 -86.85
CA ILE A 8 -68.64 3.30 -86.65
C ILE A 8 -68.66 3.68 -85.17
N LYS A 9 -69.73 3.32 -84.46
CA LYS A 9 -69.84 3.57 -83.02
C LYS A 9 -68.76 2.82 -82.23
N LYS A 10 -68.53 1.55 -82.58
CA LYS A 10 -67.45 0.73 -81.97
C LYS A 10 -66.06 1.33 -82.22
N ALA A 11 -65.81 1.83 -83.44
CA ALA A 11 -64.55 2.50 -83.77
C ALA A 11 -64.37 3.82 -83.01
N GLN A 12 -65.43 4.61 -82.84
CA GLN A 12 -65.41 5.86 -82.06
C GLN A 12 -65.18 5.60 -80.57
N ASP A 13 -65.82 4.59 -80.00
CA ASP A 13 -65.65 4.20 -78.61
C ASP A 13 -64.24 3.66 -78.35
N GLU A 14 -63.67 2.90 -79.29
CA GLU A 14 -62.28 2.43 -79.20
C GLU A 14 -61.26 3.56 -79.33
N ALA A 15 -61.51 4.55 -80.20
CA ALA A 15 -60.67 5.74 -80.33
C ALA A 15 -60.71 6.61 -79.06
N LYS A 16 -61.89 6.82 -78.48
CA LYS A 16 -62.03 7.55 -77.20
C LYS A 16 -61.33 6.81 -76.06
N ARG A 17 -61.46 5.48 -75.99
CA ARG A 17 -60.79 4.66 -74.97
C ARG A 17 -59.27 4.78 -75.08
N LYS A 18 -58.72 4.67 -76.30
CA LYS A 18 -57.27 4.83 -76.56
C LYS A 18 -56.77 6.24 -76.19
N ALA A 19 -57.50 7.29 -76.57
CA ALA A 19 -57.14 8.67 -76.21
C ALA A 19 -57.18 8.91 -74.69
N GLN A 20 -58.17 8.36 -74.00
CA GLN A 20 -58.30 8.49 -72.54
C GLN A 20 -57.23 7.71 -71.78
N GLU A 21 -56.84 6.54 -72.30
CA GLU A 21 -55.76 5.69 -71.75
C GLU A 21 -54.38 6.35 -71.94
N GLU A 22 -54.13 6.98 -73.10
CA GLU A 22 -52.90 7.75 -73.35
C GLU A 22 -52.80 9.00 -72.46
N ALA A 23 -53.91 9.73 -72.29
CA ALA A 23 -53.96 10.90 -71.40
C ALA A 23 -53.70 10.52 -69.93
N LYS A 24 -54.30 9.41 -69.46
CA LYS A 24 -54.02 8.88 -68.12
C LYS A 24 -52.56 8.46 -67.96
N ARG A 25 -51.97 7.81 -68.98
CA ARG A 25 -50.56 7.40 -68.95
C ARG A 25 -49.63 8.61 -68.86
N LYS A 26 -49.86 9.65 -69.67
CA LYS A 26 -49.08 10.91 -69.62
C LYS A 26 -49.19 11.61 -68.28
N ALA A 27 -50.41 11.75 -67.74
CA ALA A 27 -50.62 12.35 -66.42
C ALA A 27 -49.95 11.56 -65.29
N GLN A 28 -49.98 10.22 -65.36
CA GLN A 28 -49.35 9.36 -64.37
C GLN A 28 -47.82 9.41 -64.46
N GLU A 29 -47.26 9.52 -65.66
CA GLU A 29 -45.81 9.65 -65.88
C GLU A 29 -45.29 11.02 -65.43
N GLU A 30 -46.03 12.10 -65.68
CA GLU A 30 -45.70 13.44 -65.21
C GLU A 30 -45.78 13.54 -63.67
N ALA A 31 -46.83 12.97 -63.06
CA ALA A 31 -46.94 12.88 -61.61
C ALA A 31 -45.77 12.07 -60.99
N LYS A 32 -45.36 10.98 -61.65
CA LYS A 32 -44.23 10.16 -61.19
C LYS A 32 -42.89 10.89 -61.31
N ARG A 33 -42.68 11.65 -62.39
CA ARG A 33 -41.50 12.51 -62.57
C ARG A 33 -41.44 13.61 -61.52
N LYS A 34 -42.57 14.28 -61.24
CA LYS A 34 -42.64 15.32 -60.22
C LYS A 34 -42.36 14.76 -58.81
N ALA A 35 -42.96 13.61 -58.47
CA ALA A 35 -42.70 12.94 -57.21
C ALA A 35 -41.24 12.48 -57.06
N GLN A 36 -40.61 12.01 -58.14
CA GLN A 36 -39.18 11.66 -58.12
C GLN A 36 -38.27 12.89 -57.98
N ALA A 37 -38.62 14.01 -58.65
CA ALA A 37 -37.88 15.25 -58.52
C ALA A 37 -37.95 15.77 -57.08
N ASP A 38 -39.14 15.88 -56.50
CA ASP A 38 -39.35 16.34 -55.12
C ASP A 38 -38.64 15.44 -54.10
N ALA A 39 -38.63 14.11 -54.33
CA ALA A 39 -37.91 13.16 -53.50
C ALA A 39 -36.38 13.31 -53.63
N ALA A 40 -35.87 13.62 -54.83
CA ALA A 40 -34.45 13.84 -55.06
C ALA A 40 -33.96 15.13 -54.39
N THR A 41 -34.74 16.22 -54.42
CA THR A 41 -34.42 17.47 -53.72
C THR A 41 -34.39 17.26 -52.20
N ALA A 42 -35.41 16.60 -51.65
CA ALA A 42 -35.46 16.32 -50.20
C ALA A 42 -34.30 15.41 -49.75
N ALA A 43 -33.90 14.44 -50.57
CA ALA A 43 -32.75 13.59 -50.28
C ALA A 43 -31.41 14.36 -50.34
N ALA A 44 -31.26 15.28 -51.29
CA ALA A 44 -30.08 16.13 -51.41
C ALA A 44 -29.96 17.11 -50.22
N GLU A 45 -31.06 17.73 -49.80
CA GLU A 45 -31.10 18.62 -48.63
C GLU A 45 -30.75 17.87 -47.34
N LYS A 46 -31.28 16.66 -47.16
CA LYS A 46 -30.96 15.83 -46.00
C LYS A 46 -29.48 15.43 -45.98
N LYS A 47 -28.92 15.04 -47.13
CA LYS A 47 -27.50 14.71 -47.26
C LYS A 47 -26.60 15.92 -46.96
N ALA A 48 -26.97 17.11 -47.42
CA ALA A 48 -26.23 18.34 -47.13
C ALA A 48 -26.26 18.71 -45.63
N GLN A 49 -27.40 18.51 -44.95
CA GLN A 49 -27.50 18.72 -43.50
C GLN A 49 -26.69 17.71 -42.69
N ASP A 50 -26.68 16.45 -43.10
CA ASP A 50 -25.91 15.40 -42.43
C ASP A 50 -24.40 15.64 -42.60
N GLU A 51 -23.94 16.05 -43.79
CA GLU A 51 -22.54 16.44 -44.04
C GLU A 51 -22.11 17.68 -43.25
N ALA A 52 -22.98 18.67 -43.09
CA ALA A 52 -22.71 19.87 -42.29
C ALA A 52 -22.59 19.54 -40.79
N LYS A 53 -23.53 18.75 -40.24
CA LYS A 53 -23.47 18.29 -38.84
C LYS A 53 -22.22 17.45 -38.57
N GLN A 54 -21.85 16.57 -39.49
CA GLN A 54 -20.64 15.76 -39.36
C GLN A 54 -19.37 16.63 -39.30
N LYS A 55 -19.29 17.71 -40.11
CA LYS A 55 -18.14 18.63 -40.09
C LYS A 55 -18.03 19.41 -38.77
N ASP A 56 -19.15 19.84 -38.20
CA ASP A 56 -19.14 20.57 -36.92
C ASP A 56 -18.71 19.67 -35.76
N ILE A 57 -19.16 18.41 -35.75
CA ILE A 57 -18.79 17.40 -34.75
C ILE A 57 -17.29 17.05 -34.83
N ILE A 58 -16.70 17.02 -36.03
CA ILE A 58 -15.27 16.69 -36.18
C ILE A 58 -14.38 17.87 -35.80
N LYS A 59 -14.80 19.11 -36.07
CA LYS A 59 -14.00 20.31 -35.78
C LYS A 59 -13.96 20.67 -34.29
N THR A 60 -15.04 20.42 -33.54
CA THR A 60 -15.12 20.77 -32.11
C THR A 60 -14.02 20.15 -31.24
N PRO A 61 -13.73 18.84 -31.31
CA PRO A 61 -12.68 18.23 -30.49
C PRO A 61 -11.26 18.67 -30.91
N GLU A 62 -11.04 18.91 -32.21
CA GLU A 62 -9.74 19.41 -32.71
C GLU A 62 -9.47 20.84 -32.20
N ILE A 63 -10.49 21.71 -32.24
CA ILE A 63 -10.40 23.07 -31.69
C ILE A 63 -10.17 23.03 -30.18
N LEU A 64 -10.92 22.20 -29.44
CA LEU A 64 -10.74 22.07 -27.99
C LEU A 64 -9.31 21.59 -27.63
N ASN A 65 -8.79 20.62 -28.38
CA ASN A 65 -7.45 20.11 -28.15
C ASN A 65 -6.37 21.18 -28.40
N ASN A 66 -6.48 21.91 -29.52
CA ASN A 66 -5.49 22.91 -29.90
C ASN A 66 -5.57 24.20 -29.06
N THR A 67 -6.76 24.58 -28.60
CA THR A 67 -6.98 25.86 -27.91
C THR A 67 -6.92 25.74 -26.39
N ILE A 68 -7.21 24.56 -25.84
CA ILE A 68 -7.30 24.35 -24.39
C ILE A 68 -6.27 23.32 -23.92
N SER A 69 -6.38 22.07 -24.39
CA SER A 69 -5.57 20.96 -23.85
C SER A 69 -4.07 21.15 -24.11
N GLN A 70 -3.68 21.45 -25.36
CA GLN A 70 -2.28 21.64 -25.75
C GLN A 70 -1.64 22.84 -25.02
N PRO A 71 -2.24 24.05 -24.98
CA PRO A 71 -1.69 25.17 -24.23
C PRO A 71 -1.59 24.90 -22.73
N LEU A 72 -2.61 24.30 -22.10
CA LEU A 72 -2.55 23.98 -20.67
C LEU A 72 -1.45 22.97 -20.36
N ASN A 73 -1.30 21.94 -21.21
CA ASN A 73 -0.23 20.97 -21.05
C ASN A 73 1.15 21.62 -21.16
N ASN A 74 1.36 22.50 -22.14
CA ASN A 74 2.65 23.16 -22.37
C ASN A 74 2.96 24.25 -21.33
N THR A 75 1.96 24.94 -20.80
CA THR A 75 2.17 26.11 -19.93
C THR A 75 2.08 25.74 -18.44
N ILE A 76 1.40 24.65 -18.10
CA ILE A 76 1.16 24.26 -16.70
C ILE A 76 1.75 22.88 -16.41
N SER A 77 1.27 21.82 -17.06
CA SER A 77 1.65 20.45 -16.71
C SER A 77 3.15 20.17 -16.95
N GLN A 78 3.67 20.51 -18.13
CA GLN A 78 5.07 20.31 -18.48
C GLN A 78 6.03 21.10 -17.57
N PRO A 79 5.84 22.42 -17.33
CA PRO A 79 6.67 23.17 -16.40
C PRO A 79 6.60 22.66 -14.96
N LEU A 80 5.41 22.32 -14.44
CA LEU A 80 5.28 21.76 -13.08
C LEU A 80 6.02 20.43 -12.97
N ASN A 81 5.90 19.56 -13.96
CA ASN A 81 6.61 18.28 -13.95
C ASN A 81 8.14 18.48 -13.98
N ASN A 82 8.63 19.38 -14.84
CA ASN A 82 10.07 19.64 -14.99
C ASN A 82 10.68 20.42 -13.83
N THR A 83 9.92 21.30 -13.17
CA THR A 83 10.45 22.20 -12.13
C THR A 83 10.20 21.68 -10.72
N ILE A 84 9.19 20.83 -10.53
CA ILE A 84 8.79 20.34 -9.21
C ILE A 84 8.93 18.83 -9.12
N SER A 85 8.17 18.07 -9.91
CA SER A 85 8.11 16.61 -9.76
C SER A 85 9.45 15.93 -10.05
N GLN A 86 10.09 16.25 -11.19
CA GLN A 86 11.37 15.67 -11.59
C GLN A 86 12.50 16.02 -10.61
N PRO A 87 12.70 17.30 -10.20
CA PRO A 87 13.70 17.65 -9.20
C PRO A 87 13.44 17.00 -7.83
N LEU A 88 12.21 17.01 -7.33
CA LEU A 88 11.90 16.34 -6.04
C LEU A 88 12.21 14.84 -6.10
N ASN A 89 11.87 14.17 -7.21
CA ASN A 89 12.18 12.77 -7.36
C ASN A 89 13.69 12.51 -7.40
N ASN A 90 14.44 13.32 -8.15
CA ASN A 90 15.89 13.16 -8.31
C ASN A 90 16.69 13.58 -7.07
N THR A 91 16.24 14.58 -6.32
CA THR A 91 16.98 15.15 -5.19
C THR A 91 16.55 14.56 -3.85
N ILE A 92 15.32 14.04 -3.73
CA ILE A 92 14.78 13.52 -2.47
C ILE A 92 14.51 12.01 -2.57
N SER A 93 13.58 11.60 -3.44
CA SER A 93 13.11 10.20 -3.47
C SER A 93 14.21 9.21 -3.85
N GLN A 94 14.94 9.48 -4.94
CA GLN A 94 16.02 8.62 -5.43
C GLN A 94 17.18 8.51 -4.40
N PRO A 95 17.72 9.62 -3.84
CA PRO A 95 18.75 9.54 -2.82
C PRO A 95 18.31 8.86 -1.53
N LEU A 96 17.08 9.10 -1.05
CA LEU A 96 16.55 8.41 0.13
C LEU A 96 16.46 6.89 -0.11
N ASN A 97 15.95 6.49 -1.27
CA ASN A 97 15.86 5.07 -1.61
C ASN A 97 17.24 4.40 -1.68
N ASN A 98 18.21 5.05 -2.33
CA ASN A 98 19.56 4.50 -2.52
C ASN A 98 20.41 4.53 -1.24
N ARG A 99 20.27 5.55 -0.39
CA ARG A 99 21.10 5.70 0.82
C ARG A 99 20.48 5.11 2.07
N ILE A 100 19.16 4.95 2.12
CA ILE A 100 18.45 4.50 3.33
C ILE A 100 17.76 3.17 3.07
N SER A 101 16.77 3.12 2.17
CA SER A 101 15.93 1.94 1.99
C SER A 101 16.72 0.71 1.52
N GLN A 102 17.53 0.86 0.47
CA GLN A 102 18.34 -0.24 -0.09
C GLN A 102 19.37 -0.81 0.92
N PRO A 103 20.20 0.02 1.60
CA PRO A 103 21.12 -0.48 2.61
C PRO A 103 20.44 -1.11 3.83
N LEU A 104 19.31 -0.56 4.28
CA LEU A 104 18.53 -1.15 5.37
C LEU A 104 17.99 -2.53 4.97
N ASN A 105 17.41 -2.65 3.79
CA ASN A 105 16.90 -3.92 3.29
C ASN A 105 18.03 -4.96 3.18
N ASN A 106 19.17 -4.58 2.59
CA ASN A 106 20.33 -5.47 2.50
C ASN A 106 20.89 -5.89 3.87
N ARG A 107 20.87 -5.01 4.88
CA ARG A 107 21.36 -5.33 6.23
C ARG A 107 20.37 -6.18 7.03
N ILE A 108 19.07 -5.93 6.90
CA ILE A 108 18.02 -6.64 7.64
C ILE A 108 17.74 -8.00 6.99
N SER A 109 17.90 -8.13 5.68
CA SER A 109 17.79 -9.42 4.98
C SER A 109 19.05 -10.29 5.08
N GLN A 110 20.16 -9.80 5.64
CA GLN A 110 21.24 -10.72 6.02
C GLN A 110 20.77 -11.55 7.21
N PRO A 111 20.88 -12.89 7.16
CA PRO A 111 20.60 -13.69 8.33
C PRO A 111 21.57 -13.27 9.44
N VAL A 112 21.02 -12.82 10.57
CA VAL A 112 21.76 -12.80 11.85
C VAL A 112 22.44 -14.14 11.94
N SER A 113 23.78 -14.18 11.98
CA SER A 113 24.51 -15.44 11.95
C SER A 113 24.14 -16.28 13.18
N ILE A 114 23.17 -17.18 13.00
CA ILE A 114 22.69 -18.16 13.98
C ILE A 114 23.87 -19.00 14.51
N SER A 115 24.98 -19.04 13.78
CA SER A 115 26.25 -19.64 14.20
C SER A 115 26.79 -19.09 15.51
N SER A 116 26.72 -17.77 15.78
CA SER A 116 27.23 -17.20 17.02
C SER A 116 26.44 -17.65 18.25
N ILE A 117 25.12 -17.74 18.12
CA ILE A 117 24.22 -18.25 19.18
C ILE A 117 24.41 -19.76 19.35
N GLY A 118 24.53 -20.50 18.25
CA GLY A 118 24.75 -21.95 18.27
C GLY A 118 26.06 -22.36 18.96
N ASN A 119 27.14 -21.61 18.74
CA ASN A 119 28.43 -21.85 19.36
C ASN A 119 28.39 -21.66 20.88
N GLU A 120 27.71 -20.61 21.35
CA GLU A 120 27.59 -20.33 22.79
C GLU A 120 26.73 -21.37 23.51
N ILE A 121 25.64 -21.83 22.88
CA ILE A 121 24.80 -22.93 23.40
C ILE A 121 25.61 -24.23 23.50
N GLN A 122 26.44 -24.56 22.51
CA GLN A 122 27.29 -25.75 22.57
C GLN A 122 28.31 -25.69 23.70
N LYS A 123 28.93 -24.54 23.91
CA LYS A 123 29.88 -24.32 25.01
C LYS A 123 29.23 -24.49 26.37
N GLN A 124 28.03 -23.93 26.56
CA GLN A 124 27.26 -24.11 27.79
C GLN A 124 26.87 -25.57 28.01
N LYS A 125 26.46 -26.29 26.96
CA LYS A 125 26.13 -27.72 27.04
C LYS A 125 27.33 -28.56 27.50
N GLN A 126 28.51 -28.35 26.91
CA GLN A 126 29.74 -29.05 27.32
C GLN A 126 30.09 -28.80 28.80
N GLN A 127 29.88 -27.57 29.27
CA GLN A 127 30.14 -27.22 30.66
C GLN A 127 29.15 -27.89 31.63
N ILE A 128 27.86 -27.96 31.25
CA ILE A 128 26.84 -28.69 32.02
C ILE A 128 27.18 -30.19 32.08
N ASP A 129 27.54 -30.80 30.96
CA ASP A 129 27.91 -32.22 30.90
C ASP A 129 29.14 -32.53 31.78
N THR A 130 30.10 -31.61 31.84
CA THR A 130 31.30 -31.73 32.69
C THR A 130 30.92 -31.64 34.18
N ASN A 131 30.07 -30.68 34.55
CA ASN A 131 29.60 -30.51 35.92
C ASN A 131 28.76 -31.72 36.39
N LEU A 132 27.94 -32.28 35.50
CA LEU A 132 27.13 -33.47 35.81
C LEU A 132 28.03 -34.69 36.05
N LYS A 133 29.04 -34.92 35.21
CA LYS A 133 30.04 -35.98 35.43
C LYS A 133 30.79 -35.81 36.75
N LEU A 134 31.16 -34.58 37.10
CA LEU A 134 31.82 -34.26 38.37
C LEU A 134 30.91 -34.61 39.57
N LEU A 135 29.64 -34.21 39.52
CA LEU A 135 28.64 -34.52 40.55
C LEU A 135 28.40 -36.03 40.69
N THR A 136 28.27 -36.77 39.59
CA THR A 136 28.10 -38.23 39.63
C THR A 136 29.34 -38.92 40.19
N SER A 137 30.55 -38.46 39.84
CA SER A 137 31.79 -39.01 40.38
C SER A 137 31.95 -38.73 41.88
N ALA A 138 31.55 -37.54 42.35
CA ALA A 138 31.53 -37.18 43.76
C ALA A 138 30.49 -37.97 44.58
N ALA A 139 29.32 -38.26 43.99
CA ALA A 139 28.28 -39.07 44.63
C ALA A 139 28.70 -40.54 44.78
N ILE A 140 29.40 -41.11 43.79
CA ILE A 140 29.91 -42.49 43.83
C ILE A 140 31.08 -42.62 44.82
N ALA A 141 31.90 -41.58 44.99
CA ALA A 141 33.04 -41.57 45.91
C ALA A 141 32.66 -41.30 47.38
N GLY A 142 31.40 -40.99 47.70
CA GLY A 142 31.02 -40.35 48.95
C GLY A 142 29.86 -40.97 49.71
N THR A 143 29.97 -42.22 50.16
CA THR A 143 29.23 -42.73 51.33
C THR A 143 29.86 -42.29 52.67
N GLY A 144 30.44 -41.09 52.72
CA GLY A 144 31.09 -40.61 53.94
C GLY A 144 31.78 -39.27 53.80
N LEU A 145 31.05 -38.18 53.56
CA LEU A 145 31.54 -36.86 53.97
C LEU A 145 30.40 -35.88 54.31
N LEU A 146 30.02 -35.95 55.59
CA LEU A 146 29.82 -34.82 56.50
C LEU A 146 29.38 -33.49 55.87
N ALA A 147 28.13 -33.10 56.14
CA ALA A 147 27.54 -31.78 56.42
C ALA A 147 28.14 -30.44 55.90
N GLY A 148 29.41 -30.34 55.52
CA GLY A 148 30.06 -29.15 54.95
C GLY A 148 29.90 -28.99 53.43
N GLY A 149 29.72 -30.08 52.68
CA GLY A 149 29.61 -30.02 51.21
C GLY A 149 28.31 -29.38 50.70
N VAL A 150 27.21 -29.59 51.43
CA VAL A 150 25.88 -29.10 51.04
C VAL A 150 25.74 -27.59 51.26
N SER A 151 26.45 -27.04 52.25
CA SER A 151 26.52 -25.58 52.53
C SER A 151 27.19 -24.80 51.40
N THR A 152 28.24 -25.35 50.79
CA THR A 152 28.94 -24.73 49.66
C THR A 152 28.06 -24.76 48.39
N LEU A 153 27.34 -25.85 48.15
CA LEU A 153 26.39 -25.97 47.02
C LEU A 153 25.17 -25.04 47.17
N ALA A 154 24.66 -24.82 48.38
CA ALA A 154 23.61 -23.84 48.63
C ALA A 154 24.07 -22.40 48.35
N LYS A 155 25.32 -22.04 48.67
CA LYS A 155 25.92 -20.73 48.34
C LYS A 155 26.16 -20.52 46.84
N LEU A 156 26.37 -21.58 46.06
CA LEU A 156 26.42 -21.50 44.60
C LEU A 156 25.03 -21.37 43.96
N SER A 157 23.98 -21.88 44.61
CA SER A 157 22.58 -21.80 44.14
C SER A 157 21.87 -20.50 44.56
N MET A 158 22.19 -19.94 45.74
CA MET A 158 21.54 -18.73 46.29
C MET A 158 22.26 -17.41 45.96
N GLY A 159 23.04 -17.37 44.88
CA GLY A 159 24.02 -16.30 44.66
C GLY A 159 24.07 -15.71 43.26
N LYS A 160 23.00 -15.79 42.46
CA LYS A 160 22.80 -14.91 41.30
C LYS A 160 21.32 -14.61 41.15
N ASN A 161 20.86 -13.61 41.90
CA ASN A 161 19.79 -12.77 41.38
C ASN A 161 20.21 -12.37 39.97
N ASN A 162 19.34 -12.62 39.00
CA ASN A 162 19.54 -12.27 37.60
C ASN A 162 19.50 -10.76 37.39
N ASN A 163 20.20 -10.00 38.22
CA ASN A 163 20.70 -8.69 37.84
C ASN A 163 21.73 -8.98 36.74
N GLN A 164 21.26 -9.17 35.51
CA GLN A 164 22.05 -8.91 34.33
C GLN A 164 22.55 -7.48 34.50
N THR A 165 23.73 -7.38 35.11
CA THR A 165 24.49 -6.14 35.15
C THR A 165 24.75 -5.86 33.69
N PHE A 166 24.16 -4.77 33.15
CA PHE A 166 24.30 -4.35 31.76
C PHE A 166 25.68 -4.74 31.23
N SER A 167 25.75 -5.86 30.49
CA SER A 167 27.00 -6.25 29.85
C SER A 167 27.35 -5.12 28.89
N LYS A 168 28.63 -4.86 28.64
CA LYS A 168 29.05 -3.80 27.70
C LYS A 168 28.38 -3.93 26.32
N GLU A 169 27.84 -5.10 25.99
CA GLU A 169 27.16 -5.44 24.74
C GLU A 169 25.66 -5.06 24.73
N ASN A 170 25.02 -4.90 25.89
CA ASN A 170 23.59 -4.57 26.04
C ASN A 170 23.31 -3.06 26.12
N ARG A 171 24.18 -2.23 25.55
CA ARG A 171 24.01 -0.77 25.50
C ARG A 171 23.81 -0.29 24.07
N THR A 172 23.06 0.80 23.91
CA THR A 172 22.96 1.50 22.62
C THR A 172 24.37 1.83 22.13
N SER A 173 24.73 1.32 20.96
CA SER A 173 26.03 1.55 20.33
C SER A 173 25.79 1.97 18.88
N VAL A 174 26.82 2.54 18.25
CA VAL A 174 26.81 2.84 16.80
C VAL A 174 26.53 1.59 15.96
N LYS A 175 26.73 0.40 16.53
CA LYS A 175 26.53 -0.89 15.86
C LYS A 175 25.22 -1.59 16.23
N ASN A 176 24.68 -1.35 17.42
CA ASN A 176 23.59 -2.15 17.99
C ASN A 176 22.45 -1.25 18.49
N LEU A 177 21.24 -1.53 18.02
CA LEU A 177 19.98 -0.93 18.44
C LEU A 177 18.96 -2.05 18.69
N TYR A 178 18.32 -2.05 19.85
CA TYR A 178 17.28 -3.00 20.23
C TYR A 178 15.90 -2.38 20.04
N VAL A 179 15.07 -3.08 19.28
CA VAL A 179 13.70 -2.68 18.94
C VAL A 179 12.77 -3.82 19.30
N ILE A 180 11.71 -3.52 20.04
CA ILE A 180 10.65 -4.50 20.31
C ILE A 180 9.73 -4.57 19.09
N MET A 181 9.44 -5.79 18.62
CA MET A 181 8.44 -6.01 17.57
C MET A 181 7.18 -6.63 18.18
N PRO A 182 5.99 -6.15 17.81
CA PRO A 182 4.75 -6.77 18.26
C PRO A 182 4.62 -8.17 17.68
N ASP A 183 4.15 -9.12 18.49
CA ASP A 183 3.88 -10.48 18.01
C ASP A 183 2.75 -10.47 16.97
N THR A 184 3.06 -10.95 15.77
CA THR A 184 2.13 -11.05 14.65
C THR A 184 1.24 -12.29 14.72
N ASN A 185 1.52 -13.23 15.62
CA ASN A 185 0.90 -14.56 15.65
C ASN A 185 -0.29 -14.66 16.62
N THR A 186 -0.54 -13.62 17.42
CA THR A 186 -1.72 -13.59 18.28
C THR A 186 -2.94 -13.11 17.50
N ASN A 187 -3.90 -14.00 17.27
CA ASN A 187 -5.24 -13.74 16.72
C ASN A 187 -6.13 -12.89 17.69
N LYS A 188 -5.51 -12.06 18.53
CA LYS A 188 -6.14 -11.25 19.56
C LYS A 188 -6.26 -9.82 19.04
N LYS A 189 -7.47 -9.46 18.63
CA LYS A 189 -7.88 -8.12 18.15
C LYS A 189 -7.61 -6.99 19.15
N TYR A 190 -7.32 -7.31 20.42
CA TYR A 190 -7.09 -6.36 21.51
C TYR A 190 -5.85 -6.75 22.34
N ILE A 191 -4.66 -6.52 21.80
CA ILE A 191 -3.43 -6.57 22.57
C ILE A 191 -3.25 -5.18 23.20
N LYS A 192 -3.31 -5.12 24.54
CA LYS A 192 -2.92 -3.94 25.33
C LYS A 192 -1.53 -3.48 24.91
N ASN A 193 -1.17 -2.21 25.13
CA ASN A 193 0.21 -1.79 24.95
C ASN A 193 1.14 -2.62 25.86
N PRO A 194 2.44 -2.71 25.54
CA PRO A 194 3.40 -3.39 26.41
C PRO A 194 3.72 -2.58 27.67
N ASP A 195 4.09 -3.26 28.76
CA ASP A 195 4.79 -2.60 29.86
C ASP A 195 6.23 -2.34 29.43
N TYR A 196 6.49 -1.09 29.05
CA TYR A 196 7.77 -0.70 28.47
C TYR A 196 8.87 -0.45 29.48
N LYS A 197 8.53 -0.27 30.77
CA LYS A 197 9.51 -0.03 31.84
C LYS A 197 10.49 -1.20 31.89
N GLN A 198 9.95 -2.42 31.93
CA GLN A 198 10.75 -3.64 31.98
C GLN A 198 11.64 -3.83 30.74
N PHE A 199 11.13 -3.52 29.55
CA PHE A 199 11.92 -3.60 28.31
C PHE A 199 13.10 -2.63 28.32
N VAL A 200 12.92 -1.45 28.89
CA VAL A 200 13.98 -0.45 29.01
C VAL A 200 14.96 -0.87 30.12
N THR A 201 14.50 -1.17 31.34
CA THR A 201 15.35 -1.45 32.51
C THR A 201 16.12 -2.77 32.41
N ASP A 202 15.44 -3.85 32.01
CA ASP A 202 16.01 -5.20 32.09
C ASP A 202 16.73 -5.58 30.80
N TYR A 203 16.24 -5.07 29.66
CA TYR A 203 16.70 -5.45 28.32
C TYR A 203 17.37 -4.31 27.54
N GLY A 204 17.39 -3.09 28.07
CA GLY A 204 18.05 -1.95 27.41
C GLY A 204 17.43 -1.57 26.07
N CYS A 205 16.15 -1.88 25.85
CA CYS A 205 15.46 -1.62 24.59
C CYS A 205 15.24 -0.12 24.37
N GLN A 206 15.66 0.39 23.22
CA GLN A 206 15.59 1.83 22.93
C GLN A 206 14.28 2.22 22.26
N ILE A 207 13.74 1.34 21.41
CA ILE A 207 12.51 1.59 20.66
C ILE A 207 11.48 0.54 21.06
N VAL A 208 10.43 1.01 21.76
CA VAL A 208 9.25 0.21 22.07
C VAL A 208 8.07 0.82 21.32
N PRO A 209 7.50 0.14 20.31
CA PRO A 209 6.37 0.66 19.56
C PRO A 209 5.09 0.59 20.38
N PHE A 210 4.37 1.71 20.44
CA PHE A 210 3.07 1.85 21.11
C PHE A 210 1.96 2.09 20.11
N LYS A 211 0.75 1.62 20.45
CA LYS A 211 -0.47 1.94 19.72
C LYS A 211 -1.04 3.25 20.27
N PHE A 212 -0.65 4.37 19.69
CA PHE A 212 -1.12 5.71 20.09
C PHE A 212 -2.63 5.93 19.92
N TYR A 213 -3.28 5.12 19.08
CA TYR A 213 -4.74 5.17 18.91
C TYR A 213 -5.51 4.43 20.03
N ASN A 214 -4.82 3.67 20.88
CA ASN A 214 -5.43 2.94 22.00
C ASN A 214 -5.05 3.61 23.32
N LYS A 215 -5.98 4.36 23.91
CA LYS A 215 -5.79 5.07 25.19
C LYS A 215 -5.90 4.11 26.38
N ASP A 216 -4.81 3.42 26.68
CA ASP A 216 -4.68 2.58 27.86
C ASP A 216 -3.76 3.19 28.93
N ALA A 217 -3.74 2.60 30.13
CA ALA A 217 -2.92 3.09 31.24
C ALA A 217 -1.43 3.16 30.89
N GLN A 218 -0.96 2.21 30.08
CA GLN A 218 0.44 2.12 29.67
C GLN A 218 0.82 3.25 28.71
N LEU A 219 -0.08 3.66 27.81
CA LEU A 219 0.15 4.83 26.97
C LEU A 219 0.23 6.11 27.80
N ILE A 220 -0.59 6.25 28.85
CA ILE A 220 -0.54 7.41 29.75
C ILE A 220 0.82 7.48 30.46
N GLU A 221 1.31 6.36 30.98
CA GLU A 221 2.64 6.28 31.60
C GLU A 221 3.78 6.53 30.61
N TYR A 222 3.62 6.07 29.36
CA TYR A 222 4.56 6.33 28.27
C TYR A 222 4.62 7.82 27.96
N GLU A 223 3.48 8.48 27.74
CA GLU A 223 3.41 9.92 27.47
C GLU A 223 3.98 10.74 28.64
N LYS A 224 3.67 10.36 29.88
CA LYS A 224 4.21 11.03 31.08
C LYS A 224 5.74 11.05 31.08
N PHE A 225 6.39 9.93 30.77
CA PHE A 225 7.85 9.85 30.71
C PHE A 225 8.46 10.86 29.71
N PHE A 226 7.96 10.92 28.48
CA PHE A 226 8.49 11.85 27.48
C PHE A 226 8.14 13.31 27.78
N ASN A 227 6.96 13.56 28.37
CA ASN A 227 6.54 14.89 28.80
C ASN A 227 7.40 15.43 29.95
N ASP A 228 7.70 14.59 30.95
CA ASP A 228 8.55 14.96 32.09
C ASP A 228 9.98 15.25 31.63
N ASN A 229 10.48 14.52 30.63
CA ASN A 229 11.78 14.75 30.02
C ASN A 229 11.77 15.85 28.94
N LYS A 230 10.59 16.39 28.57
CA LYS A 230 10.38 17.42 27.53
C LYS A 230 11.09 17.13 26.20
N SER A 231 11.25 15.86 25.87
CA SER A 231 12.00 15.43 24.69
C SER A 231 11.44 14.12 24.17
N ALA A 232 11.35 13.97 22.85
CA ALA A 232 11.00 12.71 22.20
C ALA A 232 12.18 11.71 22.18
N CYS A 233 13.41 12.19 22.42
CA CYS A 233 14.60 11.37 22.52
C CYS A 233 15.25 11.58 23.87
N VAL A 234 15.18 10.56 24.74
CA VAL A 234 15.73 10.61 26.09
C VAL A 234 17.02 9.79 26.13
N PRO A 235 18.16 10.37 26.54
CA PRO A 235 19.38 9.61 26.80
C PRO A 235 19.12 8.44 27.76
N MET A 236 19.62 7.25 27.43
CA MET A 236 19.36 6.03 28.22
C MET A 236 19.74 6.18 29.70
N ALA A 237 20.82 6.92 30.01
CA ALA A 237 21.21 7.19 31.40
C ALA A 237 20.11 7.93 32.18
N LEU A 238 19.48 8.94 31.58
CA LEU A 238 18.38 9.69 32.20
C LEU A 238 17.12 8.84 32.32
N ALA A 239 16.83 8.01 31.31
CA ALA A 239 15.73 7.06 31.38
C ALA A 239 15.88 6.09 32.55
N MET A 240 17.08 5.52 32.74
CA MET A 240 17.40 4.63 33.85
C MET A 240 17.27 5.30 35.22
N ASP A 241 17.69 6.56 35.34
CA ASP A 241 17.55 7.32 36.59
C ASP A 241 16.07 7.64 36.87
N TYR A 242 15.29 7.96 35.84
CA TYR A 242 13.86 8.24 35.95
C TYR A 242 13.08 7.01 36.44
N PHE A 243 13.28 5.84 35.82
CA PHE A 243 12.57 4.61 36.23
C PHE A 243 12.99 4.11 37.61
N ARG A 244 14.27 4.28 38.00
CA ARG A 244 14.72 3.96 39.36
C ARG A 244 14.05 4.83 40.43
N LYS A 245 13.81 6.10 40.15
CA LYS A 245 13.11 6.99 41.10
C LYS A 245 11.67 6.55 41.31
N ILE A 246 10.95 6.27 40.23
CA ILE A 246 9.55 5.81 40.30
C ILE A 246 9.44 4.49 41.05
N GLN A 247 10.35 3.56 40.81
CA GLN A 247 10.34 2.26 41.49
C GLN A 247 10.55 2.38 43.01
N ASN A 248 11.28 3.41 43.48
CA ASN A 248 11.50 3.67 44.91
C ASN A 248 10.34 4.46 45.55
N ASP A 249 9.49 5.11 44.76
CA ASP A 249 8.33 5.88 45.25
C ASP A 249 7.08 4.99 45.41
N ASP A 250 7.10 3.79 44.80
CA ASP A 250 6.02 2.78 44.85
C ASP A 250 6.24 1.68 45.92
N GLU A 251 7.38 1.68 46.64
CA GLU A 251 7.70 0.81 47.81
C GLU A 251 7.45 1.54 49.15
#